data_AF-A0A1H6TI77-F1
#
_entry.id   AF-A0A1H6TI77-F1
#
_cell.length_a   1.000
_cell.length_b   1.000
_cell.length_c   1.000
_cell.angle_alpha   90.00
_cell.angle_beta   90.00
_cell.angle_gamma   90.00
#
_symmetry.space_group_name_H-M   'P 1'
#
loop_
_entity.id
_entity.type
_entity.pdbx_description
1 polymer ?
#
loop_
_entity_poly.entity_id
_entity_poly.type
_entity_poly.pdbx_seq_one_letter_code
_entity_poly.pdbx_strand_id
1 'polypeptide(L)'
;MSTPIAGSGKLRSALFVDFDNIFTRLSDQDYLIADHFATAPHRWLKWLENYGLEPLRNDGWHRRAILVRRCYLNPQAYQKYRPYFIRSGFEVVDCPPLTRQGKTSSDIHIVMDMLDKLGHNTRFDEFILLSADADFTPLVLRLREHDRRTMLLAVGYTSPAYKAACSNLIDQDLFLDHMAQSLQSQQDSLELPTQEALELLQEAVYTPDSLVTPLSTAKREEAKRKVARCICELLQEADCPVAMSVLAQEISKRVGDFVANSGWLGMGSFKGLLTVLDIGELKIASVTPGYVYDPKRHAVPEESGTLEDFRHHHPELFELAAKVHDLTDTPLLRPEHYRVLMQAMATEINEQGYNLTTTSKNTRDRCSEQGIPVARAHVNFVLRGIAFQGHRFGEQEETPAQFAECFLQNVQSLCESAQFELTESENEHLRAWLMAEIQPVSFSI
;
A
#
# COMPACT_ATOMS: atom_id res chain seq x y z
N MET A 1 -45.99 1.41 5.61
CA MET A 1 -44.90 0.47 5.96
C MET A 1 -44.48 -0.22 4.69
N SER A 2 -43.47 0.32 4.02
CA SER A 2 -42.93 -0.26 2.78
C SER A 2 -41.96 -1.38 3.17
N THR A 3 -42.22 -2.58 2.67
CA THR A 3 -41.39 -3.77 2.83
C THR A 3 -39.95 -3.48 2.37
N PRO A 4 -38.91 -3.95 3.07
CA PRO A 4 -37.54 -3.82 2.60
C PRO A 4 -37.39 -4.66 1.33
N ILE A 5 -37.09 -4.01 0.21
CA ILE A 5 -36.67 -4.70 -1.00
C ILE A 5 -35.43 -5.51 -0.62
N ALA A 6 -35.50 -6.83 -0.77
CA ALA A 6 -34.35 -7.73 -0.63
C ALA A 6 -33.15 -7.12 -1.37
N GLY A 7 -32.07 -6.85 -0.61
CA GLY A 7 -30.97 -5.98 -1.02
C GLY A 7 -30.39 -6.39 -2.37
N SER A 8 -30.24 -5.42 -3.27
CA SER A 8 -29.83 -5.59 -4.68
C SER A 8 -28.42 -6.18 -4.93
N GLY A 9 -27.77 -6.70 -3.89
CA GLY A 9 -26.37 -7.14 -3.86
C GLY A 9 -25.37 -6.01 -4.11
N LYS A 10 -25.81 -4.75 -4.18
CA LYS A 10 -25.05 -3.56 -4.58
C LYS A 10 -24.81 -2.62 -3.42
N LEU A 11 -23.58 -2.50 -2.96
CA LEU A 11 -23.18 -1.44 -2.04
C LEU A 11 -23.23 -0.12 -2.80
N ARG A 12 -24.20 0.75 -2.50
CA ARG A 12 -24.36 2.03 -3.20
C ARG A 12 -23.40 3.04 -2.60
N SER A 13 -22.38 3.43 -3.35
CA SER A 13 -21.33 4.30 -2.84
C SER A 13 -21.36 5.68 -3.49
N ALA A 14 -20.97 6.70 -2.73
CA ALA A 14 -20.71 8.04 -3.22
C ALA A 14 -19.22 8.36 -3.03
N LEU A 15 -18.53 8.70 -4.13
CA LEU A 15 -17.08 8.95 -4.17
C LEU A 15 -16.79 10.44 -4.31
N PHE A 16 -15.92 10.94 -3.44
CA PHE A 16 -15.46 12.32 -3.36
C PHE A 16 -13.93 12.33 -3.37
N VAL A 17 -13.34 13.08 -4.29
CA VAL A 17 -11.88 13.15 -4.49
C VAL A 17 -11.38 14.55 -4.25
N ASP A 18 -10.62 14.73 -3.18
CA ASP A 18 -9.83 15.93 -2.94
C ASP A 18 -8.55 15.85 -3.79
N PHE A 19 -8.65 16.35 -5.02
CA PHE A 19 -7.61 16.14 -6.03
C PHE A 19 -6.30 16.80 -5.62
N ASP A 20 -6.36 18.03 -5.15
CA ASP A 20 -5.19 18.83 -4.78
C ASP A 20 -4.39 18.14 -3.66
N ASN A 21 -5.06 17.67 -2.60
CA ASN A 21 -4.45 16.96 -1.49
C ASN A 21 -3.77 15.66 -1.95
N ILE A 22 -4.51 14.80 -2.67
CA ILE A 22 -3.99 13.50 -3.11
C ILE A 22 -2.87 13.66 -4.14
N PHE A 23 -3.06 14.52 -5.14
CA PHE A 23 -2.07 14.72 -6.20
C PHE A 23 -0.76 15.27 -5.63
N THR A 24 -0.81 16.23 -4.71
CA THR A 24 0.38 16.82 -4.09
C THR A 24 1.15 15.76 -3.30
N ARG A 25 0.45 15.01 -2.43
CA ARG A 25 1.08 13.98 -1.59
C ARG A 25 1.61 12.78 -2.39
N LEU A 26 0.96 12.42 -3.50
CA LEU A 26 1.49 11.43 -4.43
C LEU A 26 2.73 11.99 -5.15
N SER A 27 2.69 13.25 -5.58
CA SER A 27 3.80 13.88 -6.31
C SER A 27 5.06 14.00 -5.45
N ASP A 28 4.90 14.25 -4.15
CA ASP A 28 6.01 14.27 -3.20
C ASP A 28 6.70 12.91 -3.04
N GLN A 29 5.98 11.81 -3.30
CA GLN A 29 6.52 10.44 -3.21
C GLN A 29 7.04 9.93 -4.56
N ASP A 30 6.24 10.08 -5.61
CA ASP A 30 6.52 9.66 -6.98
C ASP A 30 5.61 10.42 -7.96
N TYR A 31 6.20 11.34 -8.73
CA TYR A 31 5.48 12.15 -9.71
C TYR A 31 4.83 11.32 -10.83
N LEU A 32 5.46 10.22 -11.27
CA LEU A 32 4.90 9.39 -12.34
C LEU A 32 3.61 8.70 -11.89
N ILE A 33 3.58 8.25 -10.64
CA ILE A 33 2.38 7.69 -10.03
C ILE A 33 1.29 8.76 -9.87
N ALA A 34 1.66 9.98 -9.45
CA ALA A 34 0.72 11.10 -9.33
C ALA A 34 0.11 11.49 -10.68
N ASP A 35 0.93 11.56 -11.74
CA ASP A 35 0.46 11.86 -13.09
C ASP A 35 -0.43 10.74 -13.62
N HIS A 36 -0.07 9.47 -13.38
CA HIS A 36 -0.92 8.33 -13.74
C HIS A 36 -2.25 8.32 -12.99
N PHE A 37 -2.27 8.69 -11.71
CA PHE A 37 -3.50 8.88 -10.92
C PHE A 37 -4.44 9.89 -11.59
N ALA A 38 -3.88 11.00 -12.05
CA ALA A 38 -4.63 12.10 -12.63
C ALA A 38 -5.05 11.85 -14.09
N THR A 39 -4.27 11.08 -14.85
CA THR A 39 -4.50 10.85 -16.29
C THR A 39 -5.25 9.55 -16.58
N ALA A 40 -5.27 8.58 -15.66
CA ALA A 40 -5.95 7.29 -15.83
C ALA A 40 -7.03 6.97 -14.76
N PRO A 41 -7.97 7.88 -14.42
CA PRO A 41 -8.88 7.65 -13.29
C PRO A 41 -9.81 6.44 -13.43
N HIS A 42 -10.21 6.09 -14.65
CA HIS A 42 -10.97 4.87 -14.93
C HIS A 42 -10.29 3.58 -14.42
N ARG A 43 -8.96 3.54 -14.33
CA ARG A 43 -8.22 2.32 -13.95
C ARG A 43 -8.26 2.07 -12.45
N TRP A 44 -7.94 3.07 -11.63
CA TRP A 44 -8.06 2.93 -10.18
C TRP A 44 -9.51 2.91 -9.72
N LEU A 45 -10.43 3.53 -10.45
CA LEU A 45 -11.87 3.43 -10.17
C LEU A 45 -12.37 1.99 -10.29
N LYS A 46 -11.96 1.27 -11.34
CA LYS A 46 -12.31 -0.15 -11.54
C LYS A 46 -11.74 -1.04 -10.43
N TRP A 47 -10.54 -0.74 -9.96
CA TRP A 47 -9.95 -1.42 -8.81
C TRP A 47 -10.73 -1.12 -7.52
N LEU A 48 -11.05 0.15 -7.30
CA LEU A 48 -11.81 0.61 -6.14
C LEU A 48 -13.20 -0.01 -6.10
N GLU A 49 -13.85 -0.30 -7.23
CA GLU A 49 -15.14 -1.01 -7.26
C GLU A 49 -15.07 -2.44 -6.68
N ASN A 50 -13.87 -3.03 -6.58
CA ASN A 50 -13.67 -4.39 -6.06
C ASN A 50 -12.95 -4.41 -4.68
N TYR A 51 -12.30 -3.31 -4.31
CA TYR A 51 -11.49 -3.22 -3.09
C TYR A 51 -12.32 -3.41 -1.81
N GLY A 52 -11.86 -4.24 -0.88
CA GLY A 52 -12.49 -4.40 0.44
C GLY A 52 -13.93 -4.97 0.42
N LEU A 53 -14.36 -5.59 -0.68
CA LEU A 53 -15.69 -6.22 -0.76
C LEU A 53 -15.77 -7.58 -0.07
N GLU A 54 -14.65 -8.29 0.06
CA GLU A 54 -14.64 -9.67 0.55
C GLU A 54 -15.30 -9.85 1.94
N PRO A 55 -14.98 -9.01 2.96
CA PRO A 55 -15.64 -9.10 4.25
C PRO A 55 -17.15 -8.78 4.19
N LEU A 56 -17.58 -8.02 3.17
CA LEU A 56 -18.94 -7.53 3.02
C LEU A 56 -19.84 -8.50 2.25
N ARG A 57 -19.27 -9.54 1.64
CA ARG A 57 -20.03 -10.57 0.92
C ARG A 57 -20.99 -11.31 1.84
N ASN A 58 -20.58 -11.54 3.08
CA ASN A 58 -21.41 -12.18 4.11
C ASN A 58 -22.62 -11.33 4.49
N ASP A 59 -22.50 -10.01 4.38
CA ASP A 59 -23.59 -9.04 4.60
C ASP A 59 -24.49 -8.88 3.35
N GLY A 60 -24.28 -9.70 2.30
CA GLY A 60 -25.05 -9.67 1.07
C GLY A 60 -24.58 -8.64 0.04
N TRP A 61 -23.41 -8.01 0.23
CA TRP A 61 -22.83 -7.06 -0.73
C TRP A 61 -21.83 -7.75 -1.64
N HIS A 62 -22.16 -7.87 -2.92
CA HIS A 62 -21.34 -8.60 -3.89
C HIS A 62 -20.66 -7.69 -4.92
N ARG A 63 -21.08 -6.44 -5.01
CA ARG A 63 -20.54 -5.43 -5.92
C ARG A 63 -20.69 -4.04 -5.34
N ARG A 64 -19.71 -3.18 -5.58
CA ARG A 64 -19.80 -1.75 -5.31
C ARG A 64 -20.40 -1.05 -6.54
N ALA A 65 -21.40 -0.21 -6.32
CA ALA A 65 -21.96 0.66 -7.34
C ALA A 65 -21.66 2.11 -6.95
N ILE A 66 -20.63 2.70 -7.54
CA ILE A 66 -20.27 4.11 -7.29
C ILE A 66 -21.20 5.00 -8.12
N LEU A 67 -22.24 5.52 -7.47
CA LEU A 67 -23.33 6.27 -8.09
C LEU A 67 -23.04 7.78 -8.20
N VAL A 68 -22.20 8.30 -7.31
CA VAL A 68 -21.73 9.69 -7.32
C VAL A 68 -20.22 9.66 -7.45
N ARG A 69 -19.67 10.48 -8.35
CA ARG A 69 -18.24 10.62 -8.60
C ARG A 69 -17.93 12.10 -8.72
N ARG A 70 -17.38 12.71 -7.68
CA ARG A 70 -17.01 14.13 -7.66
C ARG A 70 -15.52 14.30 -7.43
N CYS A 71 -14.92 15.18 -8.22
CA CYS A 71 -13.51 15.55 -8.13
C CYS A 71 -13.43 17.06 -7.89
N TYR A 72 -12.82 17.46 -6.78
CA TYR A 72 -12.64 18.85 -6.38
C TYR A 72 -11.21 19.23 -6.70
N LEU A 73 -11.00 20.20 -7.58
CA LEU A 73 -9.66 20.58 -8.02
C LEU A 73 -9.50 22.08 -8.16
N ASN A 74 -8.27 22.57 -7.99
CA ASN A 74 -7.90 23.93 -8.33
C ASN A 74 -7.74 24.09 -9.86
N PRO A 75 -8.62 24.85 -10.53
CA PRO A 75 -8.57 25.02 -11.99
C PRO A 75 -7.38 25.87 -12.46
N GLN A 76 -6.67 26.59 -11.58
CA GLN A 76 -5.46 27.31 -11.98
C GLN A 76 -4.25 26.38 -12.04
N ALA A 77 -4.13 25.45 -11.09
CA ALA A 77 -3.00 24.53 -10.99
C ALA A 77 -3.20 23.25 -11.84
N TYR A 78 -4.42 22.71 -11.87
CA TYR A 78 -4.67 21.33 -12.31
C TYR A 78 -5.65 21.21 -13.49
N GLN A 79 -5.95 22.31 -14.21
CA GLN A 79 -6.87 22.30 -15.36
C GLN A 79 -6.53 21.22 -16.41
N LYS A 80 -5.24 20.93 -16.61
CA LYS A 80 -4.78 19.92 -17.57
C LYS A 80 -5.34 18.51 -17.28
N TYR A 81 -5.69 18.22 -16.03
CA TYR A 81 -6.19 16.91 -15.61
C TYR A 81 -7.72 16.77 -15.72
N ARG A 82 -8.45 17.88 -15.76
CA ARG A 82 -9.93 17.92 -15.85
C ARG A 82 -10.51 16.99 -16.93
N PRO A 83 -10.00 16.96 -18.18
CA PRO A 83 -10.57 16.12 -19.23
C PRO A 83 -10.53 14.62 -18.92
N TYR A 84 -9.52 14.14 -18.17
CA TYR A 84 -9.39 12.72 -17.83
C TYR A 84 -10.46 12.27 -16.83
N PHE A 85 -10.77 13.11 -15.86
CA PHE A 85 -11.85 12.88 -14.89
C PHE A 85 -13.23 12.93 -15.56
N ILE A 86 -13.49 13.93 -16.42
CA ILE A 86 -14.75 14.02 -17.17
C ILE A 86 -14.97 12.77 -18.03
N ARG A 87 -13.94 12.34 -18.78
CA ARG A 87 -14.02 11.11 -19.61
C ARG A 87 -14.21 9.84 -18.79
N SER A 88 -13.83 9.85 -17.50
CA SER A 88 -14.03 8.74 -16.57
C SER A 88 -15.36 8.85 -15.79
N GLY A 89 -16.21 9.81 -16.14
CA GLY A 89 -17.56 9.97 -15.59
C GLY A 89 -17.61 10.69 -14.24
N PHE A 90 -16.64 11.55 -13.95
CA PHE A 90 -16.66 12.43 -12.78
C PHE A 90 -17.32 13.77 -13.11
N GLU A 91 -18.09 14.29 -12.16
CA GLU A 91 -18.41 15.71 -12.08
C GLU A 91 -17.20 16.42 -11.45
N VAL A 92 -16.64 17.40 -12.16
CA VAL A 92 -15.50 18.18 -11.68
C VAL A 92 -15.99 19.50 -11.11
N VAL A 93 -15.68 19.74 -9.84
CA VAL A 93 -16.02 20.97 -9.11
C VAL A 93 -14.77 21.85 -9.05
N ASP A 94 -14.91 23.07 -9.54
CA ASP A 94 -13.82 24.03 -9.58
C ASP A 94 -13.66 24.72 -8.21
N CYS A 95 -12.50 24.54 -7.59
CA CYS A 95 -12.14 25.13 -6.29
C CYS A 95 -10.97 26.10 -6.48
N PRO A 96 -11.20 27.33 -6.98
CA PRO A 96 -10.13 28.31 -7.19
C PRO A 96 -9.46 28.70 -5.86
N PRO A 97 -8.17 29.10 -5.89
CA PRO A 97 -7.47 29.52 -4.69
C PRO A 97 -8.09 30.81 -4.13
N LEU A 98 -8.35 30.83 -2.83
CA LEU A 98 -8.91 31.97 -2.12
C LEU A 98 -7.83 32.88 -1.52
N THR A 99 -6.59 32.39 -1.42
CA THR A 99 -5.45 33.13 -0.87
C THR A 99 -4.29 33.12 -1.85
N ARG A 100 -3.37 34.08 -1.70
CA ARG A 100 -2.10 34.10 -2.45
C ARG A 100 -1.22 32.87 -2.20
N GLN A 101 -1.44 32.18 -1.08
CA GLN A 101 -0.74 30.95 -0.70
C GLN A 101 -1.36 29.69 -1.32
N GLY A 102 -2.42 29.82 -2.13
CA GLY A 102 -3.00 28.71 -2.87
C GLY A 102 -4.03 27.87 -2.10
N LYS A 103 -4.46 28.29 -0.89
CA LYS A 103 -5.51 27.58 -0.14
C LYS A 103 -6.84 27.63 -0.91
N THR A 104 -7.43 26.46 -1.15
CA THR A 104 -8.70 26.29 -1.85
C THR A 104 -9.85 26.13 -0.85
N SER A 105 -11.10 26.14 -1.33
CA SER A 105 -12.30 25.83 -0.56
C SER A 105 -12.80 24.40 -0.78
N SER A 106 -11.95 23.49 -1.26
CA SER A 106 -12.31 22.10 -1.56
C SER A 106 -13.00 21.42 -0.38
N ASP A 107 -12.47 21.60 0.84
CA ASP A 107 -12.96 20.93 2.04
C ASP A 107 -14.41 21.29 2.34
N ILE A 108 -14.76 22.58 2.22
CA ILE A 108 -16.13 23.06 2.43
C ILE A 108 -17.06 22.48 1.35
N HIS A 109 -16.63 22.48 0.08
CA HIS A 109 -17.43 21.90 -1.00
C HIS A 109 -17.68 20.40 -0.79
N ILE A 110 -16.64 19.64 -0.41
CA ILE A 110 -16.73 18.22 -0.10
C ILE A 110 -17.72 17.98 1.03
N VAL A 111 -17.60 18.70 2.15
CA VAL A 111 -18.50 18.58 3.31
C VAL A 111 -19.94 18.83 2.92
N MET A 112 -20.21 19.95 2.23
CA MET A 112 -21.57 20.32 1.82
C MET A 112 -22.18 19.26 0.90
N ASP A 113 -21.42 18.81 -0.10
CA ASP A 113 -21.90 17.83 -1.06
C ASP A 113 -22.14 16.45 -0.43
N MET A 114 -21.27 16.02 0.49
CA MET A 114 -21.44 14.77 1.22
C MET A 114 -22.68 14.81 2.12
N LEU A 115 -22.94 15.93 2.80
CA LEU A 115 -24.15 16.11 3.60
C LEU A 115 -25.42 16.19 2.74
N ASP A 116 -25.36 16.81 1.57
CA ASP A 116 -26.45 16.80 0.60
C ASP A 116 -26.74 15.37 0.10
N LYS A 117 -25.71 14.57 -0.16
CA LYS A 117 -25.89 13.14 -0.50
C LYS A 117 -26.39 12.32 0.67
N LEU A 118 -26.05 12.68 1.91
CA LEU A 118 -26.59 12.03 3.11
C LEU A 118 -28.10 12.23 3.22
N GLY A 119 -28.60 13.42 2.88
CA GLY A 119 -30.02 13.79 2.87
C GLY A 119 -30.78 13.43 1.58
N HIS A 120 -30.14 12.82 0.60
CA HIS A 120 -30.73 12.52 -0.70
C HIS A 120 -31.75 11.37 -0.63
N ASN A 121 -32.77 11.40 -1.51
CA ASN A 121 -33.80 10.34 -1.59
C ASN A 121 -33.21 8.95 -1.83
N THR A 122 -32.12 8.86 -2.58
CA THR A 122 -31.31 7.64 -2.70
C THR A 122 -30.47 7.47 -1.45
N ARG A 123 -30.70 6.38 -0.70
CA ARG A 123 -29.80 5.95 0.36
C ARG A 123 -28.49 5.42 -0.24
N PHE A 124 -27.40 6.14 -0.02
CA PHE A 124 -26.04 5.63 -0.20
C PHE A 124 -25.66 4.84 1.05
N ASP A 125 -25.06 3.67 0.88
CA ASP A 125 -24.63 2.79 1.97
C ASP A 125 -23.21 3.12 2.43
N GLU A 126 -22.39 3.67 1.52
CA GLU A 126 -20.97 3.97 1.74
C GLU A 126 -20.61 5.34 1.15
N PHE A 127 -19.77 6.06 1.87
CA PHE A 127 -19.13 7.29 1.42
C PHE A 127 -17.63 7.06 1.32
N ILE A 128 -17.08 7.29 0.13
CA ILE A 128 -15.65 7.12 -0.14
C ILE A 128 -15.02 8.50 -0.28
N LEU A 129 -14.02 8.80 0.53
CA LEU A 129 -13.29 10.06 0.50
C LEU A 129 -11.81 9.79 0.24
N LEU A 130 -11.29 10.37 -0.82
CA LEU A 130 -9.88 10.38 -1.16
C LEU A 130 -9.31 11.71 -0.65
N SER A 131 -8.91 11.74 0.62
CA SER A 131 -8.20 12.85 1.27
C SER A 131 -7.57 12.36 2.56
N ALA A 132 -6.38 12.84 2.84
CA ALA A 132 -5.66 12.55 4.08
C ALA A 132 -5.74 13.70 5.10
N ASP A 133 -6.65 14.66 4.89
CA ASP A 133 -6.91 15.74 5.83
C ASP A 133 -7.79 15.28 7.00
N ALA A 134 -7.28 15.41 8.23
CA ALA A 134 -7.98 15.01 9.44
C ALA A 134 -9.12 15.98 9.81
N ASP A 135 -9.20 17.17 9.18
CA ASP A 135 -10.29 18.13 9.39
C ASP A 135 -11.65 17.56 8.96
N PHE A 136 -11.68 16.48 8.16
CA PHE A 136 -12.89 15.74 7.83
C PHE A 136 -13.38 14.79 8.95
N THR A 137 -12.68 14.65 10.07
CA THR A 137 -13.08 13.76 11.18
C THR A 137 -14.54 14.00 11.65
N PRO A 138 -15.00 15.24 11.87
CA PRO A 138 -16.40 15.49 12.26
C PRO A 138 -17.41 15.03 11.20
N LEU A 139 -17.08 15.14 9.91
CA LEU A 139 -17.92 14.66 8.82
C LEU A 139 -18.04 13.13 8.85
N VAL A 140 -16.93 12.43 9.05
CA VAL A 140 -16.91 10.96 9.15
C VAL A 140 -17.74 10.48 10.34
N LEU A 141 -17.60 11.12 11.50
CA LEU A 141 -18.42 10.81 12.69
C LEU A 141 -19.91 11.03 12.42
N ARG A 142 -20.27 12.14 11.77
CA ARG A 142 -21.67 12.42 11.40
C ARG A 142 -22.24 11.41 10.41
N LEU A 143 -21.47 10.95 9.42
CA LEU A 143 -21.90 9.88 8.52
C LEU A 143 -22.18 8.58 9.29
N ARG A 144 -21.32 8.26 10.27
CA ARG A 144 -21.47 7.10 11.15
C ARG A 144 -22.72 7.18 12.03
N GLU A 145 -23.02 8.35 12.60
CA GLU A 145 -24.26 8.61 13.35
C GLU A 145 -25.53 8.31 12.53
N HIS A 146 -25.44 8.50 11.22
CA HIS A 146 -26.53 8.21 10.29
C HIS A 146 -26.54 6.76 9.78
N ASP A 147 -25.71 5.87 10.33
CA ASP A 147 -25.55 4.48 9.87
C ASP A 147 -25.09 4.44 8.39
N ARG A 148 -23.96 5.11 8.12
CA ARG A 148 -23.25 5.06 6.83
C ARG A 148 -21.84 4.52 7.03
N ARG A 149 -21.41 3.67 6.11
CA ARG A 149 -20.01 3.24 6.03
C ARG A 149 -19.16 4.35 5.43
N THR A 150 -17.94 4.47 5.92
CA THR A 150 -16.96 5.44 5.41
C THR A 150 -15.69 4.72 5.00
N MET A 151 -15.23 4.98 3.79
CA MET A 151 -13.99 4.44 3.24
C MET A 151 -13.05 5.60 2.91
N LEU A 152 -11.83 5.58 3.44
CA LEU A 152 -10.85 6.63 3.23
C LEU A 152 -9.65 6.13 2.43
N LEU A 153 -9.19 6.86 1.42
CA LEU A 153 -7.81 6.73 0.94
C LEU A 153 -7.05 7.94 1.45
N ALA A 154 -6.05 7.67 2.27
CA ALA A 154 -5.16 8.69 2.77
C ALA A 154 -3.74 8.39 2.30
N VAL A 155 -3.16 9.31 1.53
CA VAL A 155 -1.77 9.22 1.07
C VAL A 155 -0.89 9.91 2.10
N GLY A 156 0.10 9.21 2.65
CA GLY A 156 0.99 9.73 3.69
C GLY A 156 0.40 9.62 5.10
N TYR A 157 0.95 10.40 6.04
CA TYR A 157 0.51 10.36 7.43
C TYR A 157 -0.94 10.80 7.58
N THR A 158 -1.62 10.13 8.50
CA THR A 158 -3.01 10.37 8.88
C THR A 158 -3.15 10.14 10.38
N SER A 159 -3.85 11.04 11.07
CA SER A 159 -3.99 10.94 12.53
C SER A 159 -4.71 9.65 12.96
N PRO A 160 -4.33 9.05 14.11
CA PRO A 160 -5.00 7.87 14.65
C PRO A 160 -6.50 8.10 14.86
N ALA A 161 -6.89 9.31 15.28
CA ALA A 161 -8.30 9.68 15.46
C ALA A 161 -9.08 9.61 14.14
N TYR A 162 -8.51 10.08 13.03
CA TYR A 162 -9.18 10.05 11.73
C TYR A 162 -9.30 8.61 11.20
N LYS A 163 -8.25 7.79 11.38
CA LYS A 163 -8.29 6.35 11.06
C LYS A 163 -9.37 5.62 11.86
N ALA A 164 -9.43 5.84 13.18
CA ALA A 164 -10.39 5.20 14.07
C ALA A 164 -11.85 5.63 13.82
N ALA A 165 -12.05 6.83 13.27
CA ALA A 165 -13.39 7.32 12.94
C ALA A 165 -14.00 6.60 11.71
N CYS A 166 -13.17 6.17 10.75
CA CYS A 166 -13.63 5.57 9.50
C CYS A 166 -13.99 4.08 9.62
N SER A 167 -14.83 3.57 8.70
CA SER A 167 -15.19 2.15 8.69
C SER A 167 -14.12 1.27 8.03
N ASN A 168 -13.46 1.80 7.00
CA ASN A 168 -12.40 1.09 6.29
C ASN A 168 -11.36 2.07 5.74
N LEU A 169 -10.09 1.74 5.89
CA LEU A 169 -8.99 2.46 5.27
C LEU A 169 -8.56 1.72 3.99
N ILE A 170 -8.38 2.45 2.90
CA ILE A 170 -7.74 1.94 1.69
C ILE A 170 -6.24 1.92 1.98
N ASP A 171 -5.69 0.72 1.96
CA ASP A 171 -4.26 0.49 2.08
C ASP A 171 -3.51 1.22 0.96
N GLN A 172 -2.68 2.18 1.35
CA GLN A 172 -1.93 3.01 0.43
C GLN A 172 -0.97 2.18 -0.42
N ASP A 173 -0.30 1.18 0.16
CA ASP A 173 0.69 0.37 -0.55
C ASP A 173 0.02 -0.46 -1.64
N LEU A 174 -1.13 -1.07 -1.33
CA LEU A 174 -1.94 -1.78 -2.32
C LEU A 174 -2.44 -0.84 -3.43
N PHE A 175 -2.81 0.39 -3.08
CA PHE A 175 -3.21 1.40 -4.07
C PHE A 175 -2.04 1.77 -4.99
N LEU A 176 -0.86 2.06 -4.43
CA LEU A 176 0.33 2.43 -5.20
C LEU A 176 0.81 1.27 -6.08
N ASP A 177 0.82 0.04 -5.56
CA ASP A 177 1.19 -1.15 -6.33
C ASP A 177 0.27 -1.35 -7.54
N HIS A 178 -1.05 -1.19 -7.35
CA HIS A 178 -2.00 -1.23 -8.46
C HIS A 178 -1.73 -0.13 -9.49
N MET A 179 -1.42 1.08 -9.03
CA MET A 179 -1.08 2.20 -9.89
C MET A 179 0.20 1.95 -10.69
N ALA A 180 1.25 1.42 -10.07
CA ALA A 180 2.51 1.09 -10.72
C ALA A 180 2.35 -0.01 -11.78
N GLN A 181 1.67 -1.10 -11.43
CA GLN A 181 1.36 -2.19 -12.38
C GLN A 181 0.55 -1.67 -13.57
N SER A 182 -0.42 -0.80 -13.29
CA SER A 182 -1.20 -0.17 -14.33
C SER A 182 -0.36 0.75 -15.22
N LEU A 183 0.59 1.50 -14.68
CA LEU A 183 1.46 2.38 -15.45
C LEU A 183 2.36 1.56 -16.39
N GLN A 184 2.96 0.50 -15.86
CA GLN A 184 3.81 -0.40 -16.64
C GLN A 184 3.06 -1.04 -17.81
N SER A 185 1.85 -1.57 -17.55
CA SER A 185 1.01 -2.13 -18.63
C SER A 185 0.69 -1.11 -19.74
N GLN A 186 0.62 0.18 -19.41
CA GLN A 186 0.35 1.24 -20.39
C GLN A 186 1.61 1.57 -21.21
N GLN A 187 2.79 1.52 -20.61
CA GLN A 187 4.07 1.72 -21.30
C GLN A 187 4.35 0.56 -22.27
N ASP A 188 4.16 -0.68 -21.82
CA ASP A 188 4.31 -1.88 -22.66
C ASP A 188 3.34 -1.89 -23.85
N SER A 189 2.19 -1.22 -23.73
CA SER A 189 1.20 -1.07 -24.80
C SER A 189 1.59 -0.02 -25.86
N LEU A 190 2.50 0.91 -25.52
CA LEU A 190 2.89 2.05 -26.35
C LEU A 190 4.22 1.82 -27.09
N GLU A 191 4.99 0.80 -26.71
CA GLU A 191 6.11 0.32 -27.52
C GLU A 191 5.56 -0.30 -28.80
N LEU A 192 5.82 0.35 -29.94
CA LEU A 192 5.52 -0.22 -31.24
C LEU A 192 6.22 -1.58 -31.35
N PRO A 193 5.52 -2.65 -31.77
CA PRO A 193 6.15 -3.95 -31.96
C PRO A 193 7.32 -3.80 -32.94
N THR A 194 8.49 -4.33 -32.55
CA THR A 194 9.68 -4.40 -33.40
C THR A 194 9.33 -5.10 -34.73
N GLN A 195 10.10 -4.82 -35.79
CA GLN A 195 9.90 -5.48 -37.09
C GLN A 195 9.92 -7.01 -36.98
N GLU A 196 10.73 -7.57 -36.07
CA GLU A 196 10.74 -9.01 -35.75
C GLU A 196 9.42 -9.49 -35.12
N ALA A 197 8.77 -8.69 -34.26
CA ALA A 197 7.47 -9.00 -33.69
C ALA A 197 6.33 -8.89 -34.73
N LEU A 198 6.45 -7.98 -35.71
CA LEU A 198 5.52 -7.86 -36.83
C LEU A 198 5.66 -9.01 -37.84
N GLU A 199 6.88 -9.49 -38.10
CA GLU A 199 7.14 -10.68 -38.93
C GLU A 199 6.60 -11.96 -38.26
N LEU A 200 6.81 -12.10 -36.94
CA LEU A 200 6.22 -13.20 -36.16
C LEU A 200 4.68 -13.15 -36.11
N LEU A 201 4.09 -11.95 -36.10
CA LEU A 201 2.64 -11.78 -36.19
C LEU A 201 2.08 -12.05 -37.60
N GLN A 202 2.87 -11.82 -38.66
CA GLN A 202 2.49 -12.15 -40.03
C GLN A 202 2.56 -13.66 -40.32
N GLU A 203 3.52 -14.38 -39.74
CA GLU A 203 3.54 -15.85 -39.78
C GLU A 203 2.44 -16.49 -38.90
N ALA A 204 1.95 -15.77 -37.88
CA ALA A 204 0.93 -16.28 -36.95
C ALA A 204 -0.53 -16.11 -37.42
N VAL A 205 -0.80 -15.56 -38.61
CA VAL A 205 -2.17 -15.44 -39.14
C VAL A 205 -2.47 -16.51 -40.20
N TYR A 206 -2.64 -17.77 -39.77
CA TYR A 206 -3.78 -18.63 -40.17
C TYR A 206 -3.81 -19.94 -39.34
N THR A 207 -4.25 -19.84 -38.09
CA THR A 207 -4.99 -20.94 -37.44
C THR A 207 -6.05 -20.31 -36.53
N PRO A 208 -7.35 -20.52 -36.79
CA PRO A 208 -8.40 -20.01 -35.92
C PRO A 208 -8.53 -20.92 -34.69
N ASP A 209 -7.54 -20.90 -33.78
CA ASP A 209 -7.73 -21.41 -32.40
C ASP A 209 -6.64 -20.98 -31.39
N SER A 210 -6.19 -19.72 -31.40
CA SER A 210 -5.25 -19.25 -30.36
C SER A 210 -5.47 -17.77 -30.02
N LEU A 211 -6.64 -17.48 -29.46
CA LEU A 211 -6.75 -16.39 -28.49
C LEU A 211 -6.01 -16.83 -27.22
N VAL A 212 -5.26 -15.91 -26.60
CA VAL A 212 -4.71 -16.05 -25.24
C VAL A 212 -5.79 -16.64 -24.35
N THR A 213 -5.69 -17.94 -24.11
CA THR A 213 -6.70 -18.66 -23.35
C THR A 213 -6.43 -18.33 -21.89
N PRO A 214 -7.41 -17.85 -21.11
CA PRO A 214 -7.26 -17.87 -19.66
C PRO A 214 -6.82 -19.28 -19.27
N LEU A 215 -5.73 -19.40 -18.47
CA LEU A 215 -5.24 -20.68 -17.94
C LEU A 215 -6.45 -21.55 -17.62
N SER A 216 -6.64 -22.65 -18.37
CA SER A 216 -7.82 -23.48 -18.23
C SER A 216 -7.94 -23.92 -16.78
N THR A 217 -9.17 -24.04 -16.27
CA THR A 217 -9.43 -24.41 -14.87
C THR A 217 -8.61 -25.66 -14.49
N ALA A 218 -8.48 -26.63 -15.41
CA ALA A 218 -7.66 -27.83 -15.22
C ALA A 218 -6.16 -27.54 -15.02
N LYS A 219 -5.55 -26.63 -15.82
CA LYS A 219 -4.13 -26.24 -15.67
C LYS A 219 -3.88 -25.47 -14.38
N ARG A 220 -4.82 -24.62 -13.95
CA ARG A 220 -4.72 -23.92 -12.65
C ARG A 220 -4.78 -24.89 -11.49
N GLU A 221 -5.70 -25.85 -11.53
CA GLU A 221 -5.81 -26.87 -10.48
C GLU A 221 -4.60 -27.81 -10.43
N GLU A 222 -3.94 -28.07 -11.56
CA GLU A 222 -2.67 -28.79 -11.58
C GLU A 222 -1.53 -27.97 -10.97
N ALA A 223 -1.42 -26.69 -11.32
CA ALA A 223 -0.42 -25.79 -10.74
C ALA A 223 -0.59 -25.66 -9.22
N LYS A 224 -1.84 -25.49 -8.74
CA LYS A 224 -2.15 -25.48 -7.31
C LYS A 224 -1.66 -26.75 -6.59
N ARG A 225 -1.92 -27.93 -7.16
CA ARG A 225 -1.44 -29.21 -6.62
C ARG A 225 0.08 -29.31 -6.53
N LYS A 226 0.81 -28.78 -7.53
CA LYS A 226 2.28 -28.71 -7.51
C LYS A 226 2.79 -27.77 -6.41
N VAL A 227 2.17 -26.60 -6.28
CA VAL A 227 2.50 -25.63 -5.23
C VAL A 227 2.26 -26.21 -3.83
N ALA A 228 1.10 -26.81 -3.58
CA ALA A 228 0.78 -27.44 -2.30
C ALA A 228 1.78 -28.54 -1.92
N ARG A 229 2.14 -29.40 -2.88
CA ARG A 229 3.15 -30.45 -2.67
C ARG A 229 4.52 -29.86 -2.30
N CYS A 230 4.96 -28.84 -3.03
CA CYS A 230 6.22 -28.15 -2.77
C CYS A 230 6.26 -27.56 -1.35
N ILE A 231 5.16 -26.96 -0.88
CA ILE A 231 5.05 -26.42 0.48
C ILE A 231 5.18 -27.56 1.51
N CYS A 232 4.48 -28.68 1.28
CA CYS A 232 4.53 -29.82 2.19
C CYS A 232 5.94 -30.42 2.30
N GLU A 233 6.65 -30.57 1.17
CA GLU A 233 8.03 -31.08 1.13
C GLU A 233 8.98 -30.15 1.88
N LEU A 234 8.90 -28.84 1.64
CA LEU A 234 9.73 -27.84 2.32
C LEU A 234 9.51 -27.84 3.84
N LEU A 235 8.26 -27.95 4.29
CA LEU A 235 7.94 -28.00 5.72
C LEU A 235 8.24 -29.36 6.36
N GLN A 236 8.30 -30.44 5.59
CA GLN A 236 8.78 -31.73 6.09
C GLN A 236 10.26 -31.67 6.42
N GLU A 237 11.06 -30.97 5.60
CA GLU A 237 12.51 -30.82 5.81
C GLU A 237 12.86 -29.73 6.84
N ALA A 238 11.98 -28.76 7.08
CA ALA A 238 12.22 -27.70 8.04
C ALA A 238 12.04 -28.17 9.50
N ASP A 239 12.91 -27.70 10.39
CA ASP A 239 12.80 -27.90 11.85
C ASP A 239 12.02 -26.77 12.54
N CYS A 240 11.76 -25.67 11.83
CA CYS A 240 11.10 -24.47 12.34
C CYS A 240 10.04 -23.94 11.35
N PRO A 241 9.13 -23.05 11.80
CA PRO A 241 8.21 -22.35 10.92
C PRO A 241 8.92 -21.66 9.75
N VAL A 242 8.35 -21.77 8.55
CA VAL A 242 8.98 -21.21 7.35
C VAL A 242 8.27 -19.92 6.96
N ALA A 243 9.04 -18.86 6.76
CA ALA A 243 8.51 -17.56 6.33
C ALA A 243 7.87 -17.67 4.94
N MET A 244 6.74 -16.99 4.75
CA MET A 244 6.00 -16.97 3.48
C MET A 244 6.85 -16.41 2.33
N SER A 245 7.76 -15.48 2.59
CA SER A 245 8.70 -14.97 1.59
C SER A 245 9.64 -16.05 1.07
N VAL A 246 10.19 -16.86 1.97
CA VAL A 246 11.07 -17.99 1.63
C VAL A 246 10.29 -19.04 0.83
N LEU A 247 9.07 -19.38 1.25
CA LEU A 247 8.20 -20.29 0.49
C LEU A 247 7.88 -19.74 -0.91
N ALA A 248 7.54 -18.46 -1.01
CA ALA A 248 7.25 -17.81 -2.29
C ALA A 248 8.44 -17.87 -3.25
N GLN A 249 9.66 -17.69 -2.75
CA GLN A 249 10.90 -17.78 -3.53
C GLN A 249 11.16 -19.23 -3.98
N GLU A 250 11.08 -20.20 -3.06
CA GLU A 250 11.30 -21.62 -3.38
C GLU A 250 10.24 -22.18 -4.33
N ILE A 251 8.99 -21.74 -4.24
CA ILE A 251 7.93 -22.13 -5.18
C ILE A 251 8.20 -21.59 -6.57
N SER A 252 8.60 -20.32 -6.69
CA SER A 252 8.97 -19.74 -7.99
C SER A 252 10.12 -20.52 -8.62
N LYS A 253 11.11 -20.94 -7.81
CA LYS A 253 12.25 -21.74 -8.25
C LYS A 253 11.89 -23.17 -8.67
N ARG A 254 11.03 -23.88 -7.90
CA ARG A 254 10.73 -25.30 -8.10
C ARG A 254 9.54 -25.56 -9.03
N VAL A 255 8.53 -24.69 -9.01
CA VAL A 255 7.30 -24.83 -9.80
C VAL A 255 7.35 -23.95 -11.06
N GLY A 256 8.07 -22.83 -11.00
CA GLY A 256 8.31 -21.91 -12.12
C GLY A 256 7.73 -20.51 -11.89
N ASP A 257 8.39 -19.50 -12.45
CA ASP A 257 8.07 -18.07 -12.25
C ASP A 257 6.66 -17.68 -12.71
N PHE A 258 6.03 -18.47 -13.59
CA PHE A 258 4.65 -18.24 -14.02
C PHE A 258 3.65 -18.21 -12.86
N VAL A 259 3.95 -18.88 -11.74
CA VAL A 259 3.09 -18.86 -10.54
C VAL A 259 3.05 -17.45 -9.96
N ALA A 260 4.21 -16.82 -9.76
CA ALA A 260 4.30 -15.45 -9.28
C ALA A 260 3.81 -14.43 -10.34
N ASN A 261 4.25 -14.58 -11.59
CA ASN A 261 3.95 -13.66 -12.69
C ASN A 261 2.46 -13.66 -13.09
N SER A 262 1.72 -14.73 -12.80
CA SER A 262 0.25 -14.79 -12.98
C SER A 262 -0.53 -14.15 -11.83
N GLY A 263 0.13 -13.39 -10.94
CA GLY A 263 -0.47 -12.87 -9.73
C GLY A 263 -0.88 -14.00 -8.78
N TRP A 264 0.02 -14.97 -8.55
CA TRP A 264 -0.24 -16.14 -7.70
C TRP A 264 -1.45 -16.95 -8.16
N LEU A 265 -1.47 -17.31 -9.45
CA LEU A 265 -2.57 -18.02 -10.11
C LEU A 265 -3.91 -17.24 -10.07
N GLY A 266 -3.84 -15.92 -10.09
CA GLY A 266 -5.00 -15.01 -10.04
C GLY A 266 -5.50 -14.67 -8.64
N MET A 267 -4.75 -15.03 -7.59
CA MET A 267 -5.10 -14.73 -6.19
C MET A 267 -4.52 -13.40 -5.68
N GLY A 268 -3.72 -12.71 -6.50
CA GLY A 268 -3.15 -11.39 -6.23
C GLY A 268 -1.96 -11.40 -5.27
N SER A 269 -1.88 -12.35 -4.33
CA SER A 269 -0.77 -12.49 -3.39
C SER A 269 -0.51 -13.95 -3.03
N PHE A 270 0.70 -14.26 -2.55
CA PHE A 270 1.05 -15.60 -2.09
C PHE A 270 0.17 -16.04 -0.92
N LYS A 271 -0.11 -15.12 0.03
CA LYS A 271 -1.04 -15.35 1.14
C LYS A 271 -2.44 -15.69 0.64
N GLY A 272 -2.94 -14.96 -0.38
CA GLY A 272 -4.23 -15.25 -1.01
C GLY A 272 -4.27 -16.59 -1.75
N LEU A 273 -3.14 -17.08 -2.24
CA LEU A 273 -3.03 -18.43 -2.78
C LEU A 273 -3.07 -19.49 -1.67
N LEU A 274 -2.35 -19.28 -0.56
CA LEU A 274 -2.33 -20.19 0.58
C LEU A 274 -3.72 -20.41 1.20
N THR A 275 -4.59 -19.39 1.21
CA THR A 275 -5.96 -19.53 1.76
C THR A 275 -6.88 -20.43 0.93
N VAL A 276 -6.54 -20.67 -0.34
CA VAL A 276 -7.34 -21.52 -1.25
C VAL A 276 -6.65 -22.83 -1.63
N LEU A 277 -5.40 -23.03 -1.18
CA LEU A 277 -4.66 -24.27 -1.39
C LEU A 277 -5.03 -25.31 -0.33
N ASP A 278 -5.16 -26.56 -0.75
CA ASP A 278 -5.18 -27.70 0.16
C ASP A 278 -3.73 -28.05 0.55
N ILE A 279 -3.30 -27.54 1.70
CA ILE A 279 -1.98 -27.80 2.30
C ILE A 279 -2.07 -28.79 3.48
N GLY A 280 -3.15 -29.57 3.56
CA GLY A 280 -3.35 -30.57 4.61
C GLY A 280 -3.52 -29.95 6.01
N GLU A 281 -2.77 -30.48 6.98
CA GLU A 281 -2.82 -30.05 8.40
C GLU A 281 -1.95 -28.83 8.71
N LEU A 282 -1.21 -28.31 7.72
CA LEU A 282 -0.36 -27.13 7.88
C LEU A 282 -1.20 -25.89 8.18
N LYS A 283 -0.67 -25.02 9.03
CA LYS A 283 -1.34 -23.78 9.44
C LYS A 283 -0.58 -22.55 8.97
N ILE A 284 -1.35 -21.49 8.73
CA ILE A 284 -0.88 -20.17 8.30
C ILE A 284 -0.90 -19.26 9.53
N ALA A 285 0.26 -18.74 9.92
CA ALA A 285 0.35 -17.67 10.91
C ALA A 285 0.45 -16.32 10.19
N SER A 286 -0.48 -15.41 10.47
CA SER A 286 -0.53 -14.08 9.87
C SER A 286 0.25 -13.02 10.65
N VAL A 287 1.07 -13.43 11.61
CA VAL A 287 2.03 -12.57 12.34
C VAL A 287 3.05 -12.00 11.36
N THR A 288 3.75 -10.92 11.70
CA THR A 288 4.72 -10.29 10.79
C THR A 288 6.15 -10.74 11.07
N PRO A 289 6.89 -11.30 10.08
CA PRO A 289 6.44 -11.66 8.73
C PRO A 289 5.54 -12.90 8.76
N GLY A 290 4.67 -13.09 7.75
CA GLY A 290 3.77 -14.26 7.71
C GLY A 290 4.55 -15.59 7.65
N TYR A 291 4.07 -16.62 8.35
CA TYR A 291 4.68 -17.96 8.37
C TYR A 291 3.68 -19.07 7.98
N VAL A 292 4.21 -20.18 7.48
CA VAL A 292 3.51 -21.47 7.42
C VAL A 292 4.22 -22.45 8.34
N TYR A 293 3.47 -23.24 9.10
CA TYR A 293 4.03 -24.16 10.09
C TYR A 293 3.21 -25.45 10.21
N ASP A 294 3.85 -26.52 10.66
CA ASP A 294 3.20 -27.78 11.04
C ASP A 294 2.87 -27.73 12.54
N PRO A 295 1.60 -27.70 12.97
CA PRO A 295 1.24 -27.61 14.39
C PRO A 295 1.64 -28.85 15.21
N LYS A 296 1.98 -29.97 14.59
CA LYS A 296 2.46 -31.17 15.28
C LYS A 296 3.97 -31.16 15.54
N ARG A 297 4.72 -30.34 14.81
CA ARG A 297 6.20 -30.30 14.85
C ARG A 297 6.77 -28.96 15.27
N HIS A 298 6.18 -27.87 14.81
CA HIS A 298 6.69 -26.51 14.99
C HIS A 298 5.94 -25.80 16.11
N ALA A 299 6.66 -24.97 16.87
CA ALA A 299 6.03 -24.00 17.74
C ALA A 299 5.18 -23.02 16.91
N VAL A 300 4.05 -22.58 17.46
CA VAL A 300 3.17 -21.61 16.79
C VAL A 300 3.94 -20.30 16.63
N PRO A 301 4.07 -19.74 15.40
CA PRO A 301 4.66 -18.44 15.21
C PRO A 301 3.77 -17.37 15.87
N GLU A 302 4.28 -16.76 16.93
CA GLU A 302 3.65 -15.64 17.60
C GLU A 302 4.33 -14.33 17.18
N GLU A 303 3.55 -13.25 17.08
CA GLU A 303 4.05 -11.89 16.81
C GLU A 303 5.00 -11.41 17.93
N SER A 304 4.92 -12.07 19.08
CA SER A 304 5.78 -11.95 20.26
C SER A 304 7.27 -12.16 19.94
N GLY A 305 7.64 -13.01 18.96
CA GLY A 305 9.03 -13.44 18.78
C GLY A 305 10.02 -12.33 18.37
N THR A 306 9.61 -11.33 17.60
CA THR A 306 10.47 -10.19 17.20
C THR A 306 10.38 -9.01 18.16
N LEU A 307 9.21 -8.84 18.80
CA LEU A 307 8.96 -7.80 19.80
C LEU A 307 9.60 -8.11 21.15
N GLU A 308 9.49 -9.36 21.62
CA GLU A 308 10.19 -9.84 22.80
C GLU A 308 11.70 -9.84 22.59
N ASP A 309 12.17 -10.12 21.37
CA ASP A 309 13.59 -10.04 21.01
C ASP A 309 14.12 -8.60 21.07
N PHE A 310 13.40 -7.62 20.52
CA PHE A 310 13.76 -6.20 20.66
C PHE A 310 13.73 -5.77 22.13
N ARG A 311 12.65 -6.10 22.86
CA ARG A 311 12.51 -5.81 24.28
C ARG A 311 13.65 -6.44 25.11
N HIS A 312 14.11 -7.63 24.75
CA HIS A 312 15.18 -8.33 25.44
C HIS A 312 16.54 -7.67 25.20
N HIS A 313 16.86 -7.30 23.95
CA HIS A 313 18.15 -6.73 23.59
C HIS A 313 18.27 -5.23 23.95
N HIS A 314 17.16 -4.49 23.90
CA HIS A 314 17.14 -3.04 24.12
C HIS A 314 15.92 -2.61 24.97
N PRO A 315 15.83 -3.03 26.24
CA PRO A 315 14.65 -2.78 27.08
C PRO A 315 14.35 -1.28 27.27
N GLU A 316 15.38 -0.45 27.37
CA GLU A 316 15.24 1.00 27.56
C GLU A 316 14.75 1.71 26.28
N LEU A 317 15.18 1.26 25.10
CA LEU A 317 14.71 1.80 23.82
C LEU A 317 13.31 1.29 23.47
N PHE A 318 12.99 0.05 23.84
CA PHE A 318 11.75 -0.61 23.46
C PHE A 318 10.51 0.15 23.95
N GLU A 319 10.51 0.64 25.20
CA GLU A 319 9.35 1.32 25.76
C GLU A 319 9.00 2.61 24.99
N LEU A 320 10.02 3.41 24.63
CA LEU A 320 9.81 4.57 23.78
C LEU A 320 9.44 4.16 22.36
N ALA A 321 10.13 3.18 21.79
CA ALA A 321 9.91 2.73 20.43
C ALA A 321 8.49 2.19 20.21
N ALA A 322 7.98 1.39 21.16
CA ALA A 322 6.62 0.88 21.14
C ALA A 322 5.59 2.01 21.23
N LYS A 323 5.81 2.98 22.13
CA LYS A 323 4.94 4.15 22.25
C LYS A 323 4.92 5.00 20.98
N VAL A 324 6.08 5.23 20.36
CA VAL A 324 6.18 5.95 19.08
C VAL A 324 5.48 5.16 17.98
N HIS A 325 5.74 3.86 17.87
CA HIS A 325 5.06 2.98 16.91
C HIS A 325 3.54 3.06 17.00
N ASP A 326 2.97 2.93 18.20
CA ASP A 326 1.52 2.98 18.42
C ASP A 326 0.89 4.33 18.00
N LEU A 327 1.66 5.41 18.09
CA LEU A 327 1.18 6.77 17.76
C LEU A 327 1.38 7.15 16.29
N THR A 328 2.44 6.66 15.66
CA THR A 328 2.92 7.14 14.36
C THR A 328 2.97 6.08 13.27
N ASP A 329 2.71 4.82 13.63
CA ASP A 329 2.94 3.62 12.81
C ASP A 329 4.42 3.43 12.38
N THR A 330 5.36 4.11 13.05
CA THR A 330 6.80 3.98 12.77
C THR A 330 7.22 2.52 12.94
N PRO A 331 7.82 1.86 11.94
CA PRO A 331 8.15 0.43 12.00
C PRO A 331 8.91 0.06 13.27
N LEU A 332 8.40 -0.90 14.05
CA LEU A 332 9.04 -1.32 15.30
C LEU A 332 10.22 -2.28 15.04
N LEU A 333 11.24 -1.78 14.35
CA LEU A 333 12.46 -2.50 13.99
C LEU A 333 13.55 -2.29 15.05
N ARG A 334 14.46 -3.25 15.20
CA ARG A 334 15.65 -3.09 16.06
C ARG A 334 16.64 -2.06 15.47
N PRO A 335 17.50 -1.43 16.28
CA PRO A 335 18.47 -0.45 15.77
C PRO A 335 19.37 -1.00 14.64
N GLU A 336 19.83 -2.25 14.78
CA GLU A 336 20.62 -2.94 13.76
C GLU A 336 19.85 -3.21 12.45
N HIS A 337 18.53 -3.37 12.53
CA HIS A 337 17.69 -3.53 11.34
C HIS A 337 17.52 -2.21 10.60
N TYR A 338 17.39 -1.10 11.33
CA TYR A 338 17.39 0.23 10.72
C TYR A 338 18.71 0.52 10.02
N ARG A 339 19.86 0.18 10.62
CA ARG A 339 21.17 0.32 9.97
C ARG A 339 21.22 -0.40 8.62
N VAL A 340 20.86 -1.68 8.58
CA VAL A 340 20.89 -2.46 7.34
C VAL A 340 19.87 -1.94 6.32
N LEU A 341 18.69 -1.52 6.77
CA LEU A 341 17.69 -0.92 5.91
C LEU A 341 18.22 0.35 5.22
N MET A 342 18.81 1.28 5.97
CA MET A 342 19.37 2.52 5.42
C MET A 342 20.52 2.24 4.43
N GLN A 343 21.36 1.25 4.74
CA GLN A 343 22.43 0.79 3.83
C GLN A 343 21.86 0.21 2.53
N ALA A 344 20.90 -0.71 2.62
CA ALA A 344 20.28 -1.34 1.46
C ALA A 344 19.49 -0.34 0.60
N MET A 345 18.89 0.69 1.20
CA MET A 345 18.24 1.78 0.48
C MET A 345 19.25 2.61 -0.31
N ALA A 346 20.34 3.04 0.33
CA ALA A 346 21.36 3.87 -0.31
C ALA A 346 22.01 3.13 -1.49
N THR A 347 22.39 1.86 -1.29
CA THR A 347 22.93 1.01 -2.37
C THR A 347 21.95 0.88 -3.54
N GLU A 348 20.68 0.57 -3.27
CA GLU A 348 19.69 0.38 -4.33
C GLU A 348 19.47 1.65 -5.15
N ILE A 349 19.30 2.79 -4.49
CA ILE A 349 19.02 4.06 -5.18
C ILE A 349 20.24 4.53 -5.97
N ASN A 350 21.45 4.38 -5.43
CA ASN A 350 22.68 4.75 -6.14
C ASN A 350 22.95 3.84 -7.37
N GLU A 351 22.58 2.55 -7.30
CA GLU A 351 22.81 1.60 -8.40
C GLU A 351 21.74 1.65 -9.50
N GLN A 352 20.47 1.77 -9.13
CA GLN A 352 19.32 1.58 -10.03
C GLN A 352 18.47 2.84 -10.22
N GLY A 353 18.77 3.91 -9.50
CA GLY A 353 17.90 5.08 -9.40
C GLY A 353 16.69 4.83 -8.49
N TYR A 354 15.97 5.91 -8.18
CA TYR A 354 14.79 5.83 -7.33
C TYR A 354 13.50 5.60 -8.13
N ASN A 355 12.81 4.53 -7.77
CA ASN A 355 11.40 4.31 -8.13
C ASN A 355 10.74 3.60 -6.95
N LEU A 356 9.72 4.21 -6.35
CA LEU A 356 9.16 3.74 -5.08
C LEU A 356 8.79 2.25 -5.07
N THR A 357 8.26 1.75 -6.20
CA THR A 357 7.79 0.36 -6.30
C THR A 357 8.95 -0.62 -6.37
N THR A 358 9.93 -0.38 -7.26
CA THR A 358 11.09 -1.27 -7.44
C THR A 358 12.09 -1.11 -6.31
N THR A 359 12.41 0.11 -5.90
CA THR A 359 13.32 0.40 -4.78
C THR A 359 12.81 -0.29 -3.51
N SER A 360 11.52 -0.17 -3.16
CA SER A 360 10.99 -0.83 -1.95
C SER A 360 11.09 -2.36 -1.99
N LYS A 361 10.82 -2.96 -3.16
CA LYS A 361 10.94 -4.41 -3.37
C LYS A 361 12.39 -4.87 -3.26
N ASN A 362 13.28 -4.23 -4.00
CA ASN A 362 14.69 -4.61 -4.08
C ASN A 362 15.42 -4.37 -2.75
N THR A 363 15.15 -3.25 -2.06
CA THR A 363 15.67 -3.01 -0.71
C THR A 363 15.20 -4.08 0.27
N ARG A 364 13.91 -4.47 0.24
CA ARG A 364 13.40 -5.56 1.09
C ARG A 364 14.12 -6.88 0.81
N ASP A 365 14.33 -7.19 -0.47
CA ASP A 365 15.02 -8.42 -0.89
C ASP A 365 16.47 -8.42 -0.39
N ARG A 366 17.19 -7.30 -0.55
CA ARG A 366 18.55 -7.12 -0.01
C ARG A 366 18.61 -7.25 1.51
N CYS A 367 17.62 -6.73 2.25
CA CYS A 367 17.56 -6.91 3.71
C CYS A 367 17.34 -8.38 4.08
N SER A 368 16.47 -9.07 3.34
CA SER A 368 16.16 -10.49 3.56
C SER A 368 17.37 -11.39 3.28
N GLU A 369 18.16 -11.08 2.25
CA GLU A 369 19.42 -11.77 1.93
C GLU A 369 20.47 -11.62 3.04
N GLN A 370 20.44 -10.51 3.79
CA GLN A 370 21.27 -10.29 4.98
C GLN A 370 20.67 -10.90 6.26
N GLY A 371 19.61 -11.70 6.14
CA GLY A 371 18.97 -12.38 7.27
C GLY A 371 18.06 -11.48 8.11
N ILE A 372 17.72 -10.27 7.63
CA ILE A 372 16.90 -9.32 8.38
C ILE A 372 15.48 -9.27 7.78
N PRO A 373 14.46 -9.70 8.54
CA PRO A 373 13.08 -9.71 8.06
C PRO A 373 12.48 -8.29 8.09
N VAL A 374 12.64 -7.54 7.01
CA VAL A 374 11.95 -6.24 6.82
C VAL A 374 10.76 -6.44 5.89
N ALA A 375 9.58 -5.94 6.29
CA ALA A 375 8.42 -5.93 5.42
C ALA A 375 8.52 -4.79 4.39
N ARG A 376 8.01 -5.01 3.17
CA ARG A 376 7.99 -3.96 2.13
C ARG A 376 7.27 -2.68 2.60
N ALA A 377 6.20 -2.84 3.39
CA ALA A 377 5.49 -1.73 4.01
C ALA A 377 6.38 -0.87 4.93
N HIS A 378 7.32 -1.49 5.65
CA HIS A 378 8.29 -0.76 6.47
C HIS A 378 9.27 0.03 5.60
N VAL A 379 9.76 -0.57 4.50
CA VAL A 379 10.62 0.14 3.55
C VAL A 379 9.90 1.34 2.93
N ASN A 380 8.65 1.14 2.49
CA ASN A 380 7.80 2.22 1.97
C ASN A 380 7.59 3.33 3.00
N PHE A 381 7.31 2.99 4.26
CA PHE A 381 7.14 3.96 5.33
C PHE A 381 8.39 4.83 5.49
N VAL A 382 9.57 4.21 5.52
CA VAL A 382 10.85 4.92 5.66
C VAL A 382 11.14 5.82 4.45
N LEU A 383 11.03 5.29 3.22
CA LEU A 383 11.22 6.07 1.98
C LEU A 383 10.30 7.29 1.93
N ARG A 384 9.02 7.11 2.25
CA ARG A 384 8.05 8.22 2.28
C ARG A 384 8.37 9.22 3.37
N GLY A 385 8.72 8.77 4.57
CA GLY A 385 9.10 9.65 5.67
C GLY A 385 10.27 10.56 5.29
N ILE A 386 11.28 10.00 4.60
CA ILE A 386 12.42 10.77 4.08
C ILE A 386 11.96 11.78 3.01
N ALA A 387 11.11 11.37 2.06
CA ALA A 387 10.57 12.27 1.04
C ALA A 387 9.72 13.42 1.62
N PHE A 388 8.96 13.15 2.70
CA PHE A 388 8.14 14.16 3.39
C PHE A 388 8.98 15.23 4.07
N GLN A 389 10.22 14.93 4.45
CA GLN A 389 11.18 15.93 4.94
C GLN A 389 11.83 16.74 3.81
N GLY A 390 11.36 16.57 2.58
CA GLY A 390 11.82 17.33 1.42
C GLY A 390 13.03 16.73 0.72
N HIS A 391 13.51 15.55 1.14
CA HIS A 391 14.57 14.85 0.41
C HIS A 391 14.09 14.43 -0.98
N ARG A 392 14.96 14.59 -1.98
CA ARG A 392 14.69 14.20 -3.37
C ARG A 392 15.70 13.14 -3.78
N PHE A 393 15.20 11.91 -3.93
CA PHE A 393 16.04 10.75 -4.17
C PHE A 393 16.72 10.77 -5.54
N GLY A 394 17.99 10.40 -5.57
CA GLY A 394 18.76 10.21 -6.81
C GLY A 394 19.24 11.50 -7.48
N GLU A 395 19.06 12.67 -6.85
CA GLU A 395 19.68 13.93 -7.33
C GLU A 395 21.17 14.01 -6.97
N GLN A 396 21.59 13.32 -5.91
CA GLN A 396 22.95 13.27 -5.39
C GLN A 396 23.27 11.85 -4.93
N GLU A 397 24.55 11.59 -4.61
CA GLU A 397 24.95 10.31 -4.03
C GLU A 397 24.30 10.13 -2.65
N GLU A 398 23.51 9.07 -2.51
CA GLU A 398 22.73 8.82 -1.30
C GLU A 398 23.58 8.14 -0.24
N THR A 399 23.45 8.59 1.01
CA THR A 399 24.18 8.01 2.15
C THR A 399 23.23 7.47 3.23
N PRO A 400 23.59 6.37 3.92
CA PRO A 400 22.77 5.84 5.01
C PRO A 400 22.56 6.85 6.15
N ALA A 401 23.57 7.69 6.43
CA ALA A 401 23.50 8.72 7.46
C ALA A 401 22.49 9.81 7.14
N GLN A 402 22.43 10.25 5.89
CA GLN A 402 21.43 11.21 5.43
C GLN A 402 20.01 10.64 5.56
N PHE A 403 19.79 9.40 5.13
CA PHE A 403 18.49 8.75 5.28
C PHE A 403 18.07 8.59 6.74
N ALA A 404 18.99 8.20 7.62
CA ALA A 404 18.70 8.06 9.05
C ALA A 404 18.34 9.40 9.71
N GLU A 405 19.06 10.48 9.37
CA GLU A 405 18.78 11.82 9.89
C GLU A 405 17.44 12.37 9.36
N CYS A 406 17.17 12.27 8.06
CA CYS A 406 15.88 12.67 7.49
C CYS A 406 14.74 11.85 8.09
N PHE A 407 14.93 10.54 8.29
CA PHE A 407 13.90 9.70 8.88
C PHE A 407 13.68 10.02 10.37
N LEU A 408 14.73 10.32 11.14
CA LEU A 408 14.62 10.78 12.53
C LEU A 408 13.77 12.07 12.62
N GLN A 409 14.07 13.06 11.78
CA GLN A 409 13.31 14.32 11.70
C GLN A 409 11.84 14.09 11.33
N ASN A 410 11.58 13.15 10.42
CA ASN A 410 10.23 12.73 10.10
C ASN A 410 9.51 12.15 11.32
N VAL A 411 10.12 11.21 12.03
CA VAL A 411 9.49 10.58 13.21
C VAL A 411 9.22 11.62 14.31
N GLN A 412 10.13 12.58 14.53
CA GLN A 412 9.90 13.71 15.45
C GLN A 412 8.68 14.54 15.02
N SER A 413 8.60 14.90 13.74
CA SER A 413 7.45 15.65 13.18
C SER A 413 6.12 14.88 13.33
N LEU A 414 6.16 13.55 13.20
CA LEU A 414 4.99 12.68 13.41
C LEU A 414 4.57 12.65 14.89
N CYS A 415 5.52 12.59 15.83
CA CYS A 415 5.24 12.67 17.26
C CYS A 415 4.60 14.02 17.63
N GLU A 416 5.15 15.14 17.13
CA GLU A 416 4.57 16.47 17.33
C GLU A 416 3.15 16.56 16.77
N SER A 417 2.92 16.02 15.57
CA SER A 417 1.60 15.95 14.94
C SER A 417 0.60 15.10 15.73
N ALA A 418 1.10 14.09 16.45
CA ALA A 418 0.32 13.26 17.37
C ALA A 418 0.15 13.88 18.77
N GLN A 419 0.57 15.14 18.97
CA GLN A 419 0.57 15.84 20.26
C GLN A 419 1.41 15.13 21.33
N PHE A 420 2.45 14.41 20.90
CA PHE A 420 3.40 13.76 21.77
C PHE A 420 4.73 14.54 21.77
N GLU A 421 4.89 15.42 22.75
CA GLU A 421 6.12 16.19 22.95
C GLU A 421 7.20 15.32 23.59
N LEU A 422 8.27 15.05 22.83
CA LEU A 422 9.42 14.28 23.27
C LEU A 422 10.32 15.15 24.18
N THR A 423 10.68 14.62 25.35
CA THR A 423 11.72 15.22 26.20
C THR A 423 13.11 15.14 25.54
N GLU A 424 14.10 15.87 26.07
CA GLU A 424 15.48 15.81 25.58
C GLU A 424 16.05 14.38 25.65
N SER A 425 15.81 13.68 26.77
CA SER A 425 16.22 12.28 26.93
C SER A 425 15.48 11.33 25.97
N GLU A 426 14.18 11.51 25.73
CA GLU A 426 13.45 10.69 24.75
C GLU A 426 13.96 10.96 23.31
N ASN A 427 14.36 12.18 22.98
CA ASN A 427 15.00 12.48 21.70
C ASN A 427 16.36 11.78 21.54
N GLU A 428 17.15 11.68 22.60
CA GLU A 428 18.40 10.91 22.58
C GLU A 428 18.15 9.41 22.37
N HIS A 429 17.15 8.83 23.05
CA HIS A 429 16.74 7.44 22.83
C HIS A 429 16.18 7.22 21.43
N LEU A 430 15.42 8.17 20.88
CA LEU A 430 14.91 8.12 19.51
C LEU A 430 16.07 8.11 18.49
N ARG A 431 17.08 8.96 18.71
CA ARG A 431 18.31 8.98 17.89
C ARG A 431 19.07 7.66 18.04
N ALA A 432 19.22 7.14 19.25
CA ALA A 432 19.87 5.85 19.48
C ALA A 432 19.13 4.69 18.81
N TRP A 433 17.80 4.75 18.76
CA TRP A 433 16.98 3.73 18.10
C TRP A 433 17.08 3.78 16.57
N LEU A 434 16.94 4.97 15.97
CA LEU A 434 16.84 5.12 14.51
C LEU A 434 18.19 5.28 13.80
N MET A 435 19.24 5.71 14.51
CA MET A 435 20.56 6.02 13.95
C MET A 435 21.71 5.17 14.52
N ALA A 436 21.44 4.14 15.33
CA ALA A 436 22.50 3.31 15.91
C ALA A 436 23.51 2.85 14.85
N GLU A 437 24.80 3.04 15.15
CA GLU A 437 25.91 2.53 14.32
C GLU A 437 25.94 3.04 12.86
N ILE A 438 25.19 4.10 12.54
CA ILE A 438 25.20 4.78 11.23
C ILE A 438 26.26 5.92 11.18
N GLN A 439 27.04 6.11 12.24
CA GLN A 439 28.01 7.22 12.31
C GLN A 439 29.11 7.15 11.22
N PRO A 440 29.49 8.31 10.66
CA PRO A 440 30.54 8.40 9.64
C PRO A 440 31.92 8.11 10.24
N VAL A 441 32.82 7.62 9.38
CA VAL A 441 34.27 7.63 9.63
C VAL A 441 34.66 9.05 10.02
N SER A 442 35.02 9.24 11.29
CA SER A 442 35.60 10.49 11.79
C SER A 442 36.88 10.78 11.01
N PHE A 443 36.88 11.80 10.16
CA PHE A 443 38.13 12.38 9.69
C PHE A 443 38.78 13.12 10.87
N SER A 444 39.76 12.48 11.49
CA SER A 444 40.79 13.18 12.24
C SER A 444 41.82 13.72 11.25
N ILE A 445 42.00 15.04 11.21
CA ILE A 445 43.22 15.78 11.58
C ILE A 445 42.86 17.26 11.67
#